data_AF-A0A328NP56-F1
#
_entry.id   AF-A0A328NP56-F1
#
_cell.length_a   1.000
_cell.length_b   1.000
_cell.length_c   1.000
_cell.angle_alpha   90.00
_cell.angle_beta   90.00
_cell.angle_gamma   90.00
#
_symmetry.space_group_name_H-M   'P 1'
#
loop_
_entity.id
_entity.type
_entity.pdbx_description
1 polymer ?
#
loop_
_entity_poly.entity_id
_entity_poly.type
_entity_poly.pdbx_seq_one_letter_code
_entity_poly.pdbx_strand_id
1 'polypeptide(L)'
;MDTSVASAGSARGCTYPRVCFYLTEARSLANNPTASYQDITTGYQDLGSSSEGSFSVYNTRNDDGALLHYTNGYEYCLPPNRGNAHIRGEIVDKIRIMNSPTCGR
;
A
#
# COMPACT_ATOMS: atom_id res chain seq x y z
N MET A 1 32.76 -12.43 12.45
CA MET A 1 31.29 -12.54 12.34
C MET A 1 30.79 -11.18 11.92
N ASP A 2 30.30 -11.01 10.69
CA ASP A 2 29.18 -10.12 10.35
C ASP A 2 28.93 -10.23 8.84
N THR A 3 27.99 -11.10 8.47
CA THR A 3 27.55 -11.29 7.09
C THR A 3 26.23 -10.57 6.90
N SER A 4 26.27 -9.54 6.03
CA SER A 4 25.17 -9.07 5.20
C SER A 4 24.04 -8.32 5.92
N VAL A 5 24.16 -7.00 6.04
CA VAL A 5 22.97 -6.14 6.11
C VAL A 5 22.19 -6.31 4.80
N ALA A 6 21.07 -7.02 4.85
CA ALA A 6 20.06 -6.92 3.81
C ALA A 6 19.69 -5.44 3.71
N SER A 7 20.09 -4.76 2.63
CA SER A 7 19.48 -3.48 2.30
C SER A 7 18.01 -3.79 2.05
N ALA A 8 17.16 -3.57 3.05
CA ALA A 8 15.72 -3.55 2.87
C ALA A 8 15.45 -2.38 1.92
N GLY A 9 15.52 -2.65 0.62
CA GLY A 9 15.39 -1.64 -0.42
C GLY A 9 14.08 -0.90 -0.20
N SER A 10 14.16 0.38 0.14
CA SER A 10 12.99 1.22 0.30
C SER A 10 12.50 1.63 -1.09
N ALA A 11 11.79 0.72 -1.75
CA ALA A 11 11.16 1.01 -3.04
C ALA A 11 10.18 2.17 -2.83
N ARG A 12 10.46 3.30 -3.49
CA ARG A 12 9.71 4.56 -3.33
C ARG A 12 9.66 5.08 -1.89
N GLY A 13 10.70 4.82 -1.10
CA GLY A 13 10.72 5.16 0.33
C GLY A 13 9.79 4.30 1.19
N CYS A 14 9.15 3.29 0.59
CA CYS A 14 8.37 2.29 1.31
C CYS A 14 9.26 1.11 1.67
N THR A 15 9.45 0.85 2.96
CA THR A 15 10.23 -0.29 3.45
C THR A 15 9.41 -1.57 3.41
N TYR A 16 9.99 -2.66 2.92
CA TYR A 16 9.42 -4.01 3.07
C TYR A 16 9.16 -4.37 4.54
N PRO A 17 8.06 -5.07 4.92
CA PRO A 17 6.96 -5.58 4.10
C PRO A 17 5.68 -4.71 4.17
N ARG A 18 5.77 -3.43 3.82
CA ARG A 18 4.67 -2.47 3.98
C ARG A 18 3.90 -2.19 2.69
N VAL A 19 2.63 -1.82 2.89
CA VAL A 19 1.84 -1.10 1.88
C VAL A 19 1.84 0.37 2.29
N CYS A 20 2.44 1.22 1.45
CA CYS A 20 2.60 2.63 1.75
C CYS A 20 1.68 3.50 0.92
N PHE A 21 1.18 4.55 1.55
CA PHE A 21 0.23 5.51 1.02
C PHE A 21 0.92 6.85 0.84
N TYR A 22 0.63 7.54 -0.25
CA TYR A 22 1.19 8.85 -0.57
C TYR A 22 0.02 9.79 -0.84
N LEU A 23 -0.26 10.67 0.13
CA LEU A 23 -1.47 11.49 0.10
C LEU A 23 -1.53 12.43 -1.11
N THR A 24 -0.39 12.96 -1.54
CA THR A 24 -0.30 13.93 -2.65
C THR A 24 0.69 13.48 -3.72
N GLU A 25 0.54 14.02 -4.93
CA GLU A 25 1.50 13.83 -6.02
C GLU A 25 2.92 14.22 -5.59
N ALA A 26 3.08 15.35 -4.89
CA ALA A 26 4.36 15.80 -4.38
C ALA A 26 5.00 14.78 -3.42
N ARG A 27 4.21 14.12 -2.55
CA ARG A 27 4.69 13.06 -1.65
C ARG A 27 5.09 11.81 -2.42
N SER A 28 4.32 11.45 -3.44
CA SER A 28 4.62 10.32 -4.33
C SER A 28 5.94 10.54 -5.08
N LEU A 29 6.14 11.72 -5.68
CA LEU A 29 7.36 12.09 -6.39
C LEU A 29 8.58 12.17 -5.46
N ALA A 30 8.39 12.61 -4.22
CA ALA A 30 9.45 12.67 -3.22
C ALA A 30 9.77 11.32 -2.56
N ASN A 31 9.11 10.22 -2.96
CA ASN A 31 9.25 8.90 -2.33
C ASN A 31 9.08 8.99 -0.79
N ASN A 32 8.11 9.79 -0.35
CA ASN A 32 7.89 10.11 1.06
C ASN A 32 6.46 9.71 1.44
N PRO A 33 6.24 8.45 1.86
CA PRO A 33 4.90 7.98 2.20
C PRO A 33 4.38 8.70 3.44
N THR A 34 3.07 8.98 3.45
CA THR A 34 2.37 9.65 4.54
C THR A 34 1.82 8.67 5.57
N ALA A 35 1.58 7.42 5.17
CA ALA A 35 1.16 6.33 6.04
C ALA A 35 1.62 4.98 5.49
N SER A 36 1.63 3.96 6.35
CA SER A 36 1.98 2.59 5.95
C SER A 36 1.29 1.55 6.82
N TYR A 37 0.92 0.43 6.22
CA TYR A 37 0.28 -0.70 6.88
C TYR A 37 1.07 -1.97 6.60
N GLN A 38 1.06 -2.92 7.55
CA GLN A 38 1.83 -4.17 7.42
C GLN A 38 1.06 -5.41 7.89
N ASP A 39 -0.01 -5.24 8.67
CA ASP A 39 -0.68 -6.38 9.29
C ASP A 39 -1.68 -6.99 8.33
N ILE A 40 -1.59 -8.32 8.15
CA ILE A 40 -2.60 -9.11 7.43
C ILE A 40 -3.85 -9.17 8.30
N THR A 41 -5.01 -8.87 7.72
CA THR A 41 -6.28 -8.81 8.45
C THR A 41 -7.37 -9.67 7.81
N THR A 42 -8.26 -10.18 8.67
CA THR A 42 -9.45 -10.96 8.25
C THR A 42 -10.51 -10.09 7.58
N GLY A 43 -10.49 -8.78 7.81
CA GLY A 43 -11.38 -7.79 7.21
C GLY A 43 -10.67 -6.49 6.87
N TYR A 44 -11.45 -5.53 6.37
CA TYR A 44 -10.96 -4.18 6.08
C TYR A 44 -10.59 -3.43 7.36
N GLN A 45 -9.52 -2.65 7.26
CA GLN A 45 -9.13 -1.62 8.20
C GLN A 45 -9.42 -0.26 7.57
N ASP A 46 -10.04 0.64 8.32
CA ASP A 46 -10.29 2.01 7.87
C ASP A 46 -8.97 2.77 7.76
N LEU A 47 -8.86 3.59 6.71
CA LEU A 47 -7.73 4.48 6.53
C LEU A 47 -7.87 5.72 7.40
N GLY A 48 -6.74 6.24 7.89
CA GLY A 48 -6.69 7.48 8.64
C GLY A 48 -6.51 8.68 7.72
N SER A 49 -6.52 9.90 8.29
CA SER A 49 -6.34 11.15 7.54
C SER A 49 -5.02 11.26 6.75
N SER A 50 -4.03 10.43 7.06
CA SER A 50 -2.75 10.36 6.34
C SER A 50 -2.72 9.34 5.18
N SER A 51 -3.78 8.56 4.98
CA SER A 51 -3.88 7.51 3.95
C SER A 51 -5.18 7.56 3.15
N GLU A 52 -6.29 7.98 3.75
CA GLU A 52 -7.57 8.14 3.07
C GLU A 52 -7.43 9.13 1.91
N GLY A 53 -7.99 8.79 0.75
CA GLY A 53 -7.92 9.64 -0.44
C GLY A 53 -6.51 9.78 -1.01
N SER A 54 -5.60 8.84 -0.73
CA SER A 54 -4.23 8.90 -1.23
C SER A 54 -4.15 8.97 -2.75
N PHE A 55 -3.27 9.83 -3.25
CA PHE A 55 -2.95 9.96 -4.67
C PHE A 55 -2.33 8.68 -5.26
N SER A 56 -1.50 7.97 -4.48
CA SER A 56 -0.92 6.70 -4.89
C SER A 56 -0.69 5.77 -3.70
N VAL A 57 -0.67 4.46 -3.97
CA VAL A 57 -0.39 3.40 -3.00
C VAL A 57 0.66 2.47 -3.60
N TYR A 58 1.60 1.98 -2.80
CA TYR A 58 2.62 1.04 -3.24
C TYR A 58 2.71 -0.16 -2.29
N ASN A 59 2.63 -1.36 -2.84
CA ASN A 59 2.77 -2.61 -2.11
C ASN A 59 4.19 -3.15 -2.30
N THR A 60 5.00 -3.14 -1.24
CA THR A 60 6.37 -3.67 -1.27
C THR A 60 6.43 -5.17 -1.02
N ARG A 61 5.32 -5.80 -0.63
CA ARG A 61 5.30 -7.23 -0.28
C ARG A 61 5.56 -8.08 -1.52
N ASN A 62 5.99 -9.32 -1.30
CA ASN A 62 6.44 -10.21 -2.38
C ASN A 62 5.40 -11.24 -2.81
N ASP A 63 4.52 -11.63 -1.90
CA ASP A 63 3.53 -12.71 -2.03
C ASP A 63 2.14 -12.30 -1.52
N ASP A 64 2.04 -11.16 -0.84
CA ASP A 64 0.78 -10.66 -0.28
C ASP A 64 0.19 -9.51 -1.11
N GLY A 65 -1.10 -9.64 -1.44
CA GLY A 65 -1.89 -8.59 -2.07
C GLY A 65 -2.45 -7.60 -1.03
N ALA A 66 -2.71 -6.37 -1.48
CA ALA A 66 -3.41 -5.37 -0.69
C ALA A 66 -4.73 -5.00 -1.39
N LEU A 67 -5.85 -5.43 -0.82
CA LEU A 67 -7.17 -5.09 -1.33
C LEU A 67 -7.52 -3.67 -0.85
N LEU A 68 -7.60 -2.75 -1.80
CA LEU A 68 -8.02 -1.37 -1.61
C LEU A 68 -9.51 -1.29 -1.85
N HIS A 69 -10.23 -0.64 -0.94
CA HIS A 69 -11.65 -0.32 -1.10
C HIS A 69 -11.79 1.18 -1.32
N TYR A 70 -12.75 1.54 -2.16
CA TYR A 70 -13.08 2.92 -2.49
C TYR A 70 -14.47 3.27 -2.00
N THR A 71 -14.71 4.55 -1.70
CA THR A 71 -16.01 5.03 -1.18
C THR A 71 -17.19 4.78 -2.13
N ASN A 72 -16.94 4.53 -3.41
CA ASN A 72 -17.96 4.14 -4.40
C ASN A 72 -18.27 2.63 -4.41
N GLY A 73 -17.65 1.84 -3.51
CA GLY A 73 -17.82 0.39 -3.41
C GLY A 73 -16.94 -0.43 -4.37
N TYR A 74 -16.10 0.23 -5.18
CA TYR A 74 -15.11 -0.46 -6.00
C TYR A 74 -14.03 -1.08 -5.10
N GLU A 75 -13.49 -2.23 -5.53
CA GLU A 75 -12.38 -2.91 -4.87
C GLU A 75 -11.26 -3.14 -5.89
N TYR A 76 -10.02 -2.85 -5.51
CA TYR A 76 -8.85 -3.08 -6.32
C TYR A 76 -7.81 -3.89 -5.55
N CYS A 77 -7.44 -5.05 -6.06
CA CYS A 77 -6.31 -5.80 -5.52
C CYS A 77 -5.01 -5.21 -6.06
N LEU A 78 -4.23 -4.57 -5.18
CA LEU A 78 -2.89 -4.10 -5.49
C LEU A 78 -1.88 -5.26 -5.35
N PRO A 79 -1.31 -5.75 -6.46
CA PRO A 79 -0.44 -6.92 -6.43
C PRO A 79 0.89 -6.65 -5.70
N PRO A 80 1.62 -7.71 -5.31
CA PRO A 80 2.99 -7.61 -4.81
C PRO A 80 3.90 -6.78 -5.71
N ASN A 81 4.78 -5.96 -5.13
CA ASN A 81 5.76 -5.13 -5.85
C ASN A 81 5.14 -4.27 -6.96
N ARG A 82 3.92 -3.75 -6.74
CA ARG A 82 3.22 -2.85 -7.67
C ARG A 82 2.73 -1.61 -6.94
N GLY A 83 2.52 -0.56 -7.72
CA GLY A 83 1.85 0.66 -7.25
C GLY A 83 0.58 0.91 -8.03
N ASN A 84 -0.43 1.45 -7.35
CA ASN A 84 -1.58 2.08 -7.97
C ASN A 84 -1.38 3.60 -7.86
N ALA A 85 -1.21 4.27 -8.99
CA ALA A 85 -0.88 5.69 -9.05
C ALA A 85 -1.98 6.48 -9.74
N HIS A 86 -2.10 7.76 -9.40
CA HIS A 86 -3.11 8.67 -9.95
C HIS A 86 -4.54 8.21 -9.66
N ILE A 87 -4.79 7.82 -8.42
CA ILE A 87 -6.16 7.60 -7.93
C ILE A 87 -6.87 8.96 -8.01
N ARG A 88 -7.57 9.20 -9.13
CA ARG A 88 -8.23 10.48 -9.46
C ARG A 88 -9.73 10.25 -9.53
N GLY A 89 -10.47 11.04 -8.74
CA GLY A 89 -11.93 11.00 -8.73
C GLY A 89 -12.54 9.89 -7.86
N GLU A 90 -11.71 9.03 -7.26
CA GLU A 90 -12.14 8.01 -6.30
C GLU A 90 -11.37 8.19 -4.99
N ILE A 91 -12.03 7.93 -3.87
CA ILE A 91 -11.43 8.04 -2.54
C ILE A 91 -11.21 6.63 -2.03
N VAL A 92 -9.95 6.21 -1.91
CA VAL A 92 -9.60 4.99 -1.18
C VAL A 92 -9.82 5.25 0.31
N ASP A 93 -10.65 4.43 0.95
CA ASP A 93 -11.07 4.60 2.35
C ASP A 93 -10.69 3.42 3.24
N LYS A 94 -10.43 2.24 2.67
CA LYS A 94 -10.04 1.05 3.45
C LYS A 94 -8.96 0.22 2.78
N ILE A 95 -8.25 -0.55 3.60
CA ILE A 95 -7.27 -1.54 3.15
C ILE A 95 -7.47 -2.87 3.87
N ARG A 96 -7.26 -3.97 3.14
CA ARG A 96 -7.07 -5.29 3.70
C ARG A 96 -5.83 -5.92 3.07
N ILE A 97 -4.80 -6.17 3.88
CA ILE A 97 -3.63 -6.93 3.43
C ILE A 97 -3.97 -8.41 3.56
N MET A 98 -3.73 -9.18 2.52
CA MET A 98 -4.16 -10.58 2.39
C MET A 98 -2.96 -11.47 2.11
N ASN A 99 -2.98 -12.68 2.69
CA ASN A 99 -2.03 -13.75 2.41
C ASN A 99 -2.31 -14.42 1.05
N SER A 100 -2.38 -13.61 -0.01
CA SER A 100 -2.74 -14.01 -1.37
C SER A 100 -2.35 -12.89 -2.34
N PRO A 101 -1.51 -13.16 -3.36
CA PRO A 101 -0.98 -12.13 -4.25
C PRO A 101 -2.05 -11.54 -5.18
N THR A 102 -3.17 -12.25 -5.34
CA THR A 102 -4.31 -11.85 -6.18
C THR A 102 -5.53 -11.47 -5.35
N CYS A 103 -5.40 -11.36 -4.02
CA CYS A 103 -6.50 -11.13 -3.10
C CYS A 103 -7.64 -12.17 -3.24
N GLY A 104 -7.33 -13.36 -3.76
CA GLY A 104 -8.25 -14.49 -3.81
C GLY A 104 -8.51 -14.98 -2.39
N ARG A 105 -9.78 -15.24 -2.07
CA ARG A 105 -10.21 -15.82 -0.79
C ARG A 105 -9.86 -17.31 -0.72
#